data_AF-A0A3C1C4E9-F1
#
_entry.id   AF-A0A3C1C4E9-F1
#
_cell.length_a   1.000
_cell.length_b   1.000
_cell.length_c   1.000
_cell.angle_alpha   90.00
_cell.angle_beta   90.00
_cell.angle_gamma   90.00
#
_symmetry.space_group_name_H-M   'P 1'
#
loop_
_entity.id
_entity.type
_entity.pdbx_description
1 polymer ?
#
loop_
_entity_poly.entity_id
_entity_poly.type
_entity_poly.pdbx_seq_one_letter_code
_entity_poly.pdbx_strand_id
1 'polypeptide(L)'
;MKMDFQWKWIGAACVLALFAGTDAGAQEASVFIGNTNPVTDALGRNFPGSWSSPSSECARVEIRKAGPGGLIVAPDSETGEGSPLNELVRVSRIGMNVEPPDEHLGKFMEEFTDRPALAGTTNFVRVFDRSDPAAAIYYADTAPFQDVPSDQWDFTPYLYVEFGALKLVSTGAPDVDSDGDGIPDAMEGDMGLDAGNPDTDGDGYDDWFEAHYDDYLLAGEPDRPLEVQITAPADLAADPHIVSWWTIPVPGMTYWLDYRSPWVDGVEYTNIWSGTFTDTYLEIDVEDWVQTDDPKGFFRVRIPYSRP
;
A
#
# COMPACT_ATOMS: atom_id res chain seq x y z
N MET A 1 46.50 -80.33 -12.46
CA MET A 1 45.47 -81.39 -12.47
C MET A 1 44.31 -80.89 -11.63
N LYS A 2 43.13 -80.83 -12.25
CA LYS A 2 41.91 -80.13 -11.80
C LYS A 2 41.39 -80.67 -10.46
N MET A 3 40.85 -79.79 -9.62
CA MET A 3 39.73 -80.14 -8.73
C MET A 3 38.77 -78.95 -8.65
N ASP A 4 37.58 -79.17 -9.21
CA ASP A 4 36.43 -78.27 -9.25
C ASP A 4 35.87 -78.03 -7.84
N PHE A 5 35.48 -76.79 -7.55
CA PHE A 5 34.80 -76.41 -6.32
C PHE A 5 33.29 -76.31 -6.60
N GLN A 6 32.50 -77.22 -6.03
CA GLN A 6 31.04 -77.12 -6.00
C GLN A 6 30.56 -76.52 -4.67
N TRP A 7 29.62 -75.59 -4.81
CA TRP A 7 28.97 -74.81 -3.76
C TRP A 7 28.13 -75.66 -2.80
N LYS A 8 28.16 -75.30 -1.51
CA LYS A 8 27.05 -75.53 -0.57
C LYS A 8 26.87 -74.30 0.32
N TRP A 9 25.68 -73.71 0.26
CA TRP A 9 25.21 -72.69 1.18
C TRP A 9 24.83 -73.34 2.51
N ILE A 10 25.33 -72.79 3.62
CA ILE A 10 24.79 -73.02 4.96
C ILE A 10 24.67 -71.64 5.62
N GLY A 11 23.44 -71.30 6.01
CA GLY A 11 23.07 -70.01 6.55
C GLY A 11 23.80 -69.69 7.86
N ALA A 12 24.23 -68.43 7.97
CA ALA A 12 24.72 -67.84 9.20
C ALA A 12 23.58 -67.03 9.83
N ALA A 13 23.21 -67.41 11.05
CA ALA A 13 22.37 -66.62 11.94
C ALA A 13 23.11 -65.32 12.28
N CYS A 14 22.55 -64.18 11.84
CA CYS A 14 23.02 -62.87 12.29
C CYS A 14 22.42 -62.58 13.67
N VAL A 15 23.32 -62.42 14.63
CA VAL A 15 23.07 -61.90 15.97
C VAL A 15 22.38 -60.54 15.87
N LEU A 16 21.24 -60.38 16.57
CA LEU A 16 20.63 -59.07 16.82
C LEU A 16 21.61 -58.23 17.63
N ALA A 17 22.24 -57.25 16.96
CA ALA A 17 22.83 -56.11 17.64
C ALA A 17 21.72 -55.08 17.84
N LEU A 18 21.17 -55.03 19.06
CA LEU A 18 20.43 -53.88 19.55
C LEU A 18 21.39 -52.69 19.64
N PHE A 19 21.47 -51.91 18.57
CA PHE A 19 21.89 -50.52 18.71
C PHE A 19 20.68 -49.74 19.19
N ALA A 20 20.70 -49.31 20.45
CA ALA A 20 19.90 -48.19 20.90
C ALA A 20 20.38 -46.96 20.11
N GLY A 21 19.75 -46.71 18.96
CA GLY A 21 19.85 -45.42 18.31
C GLY A 21 19.29 -44.39 19.29
N THR A 22 20.11 -43.43 19.67
CA THR A 22 19.60 -42.17 20.22
C THR A 22 18.69 -41.58 19.17
N ASP A 23 17.39 -41.44 19.47
CA ASP A 23 16.48 -40.64 18.67
C ASP A 23 17.07 -39.23 18.56
N ALA A 24 17.75 -38.96 17.44
CA ALA A 24 17.91 -37.60 16.98
C ALA A 24 16.51 -37.17 16.58
N GLY A 25 15.82 -36.45 17.47
CA GLY A 25 14.49 -35.93 17.22
C GLY A 25 14.46 -35.25 15.85
N ALA A 26 13.53 -35.66 15.00
CA ALA A 26 13.31 -35.01 13.71
C ALA A 26 13.10 -33.51 13.99
N GLN A 27 13.99 -32.67 13.46
CA GLN A 27 13.81 -31.23 13.50
C GLN A 27 12.56 -30.94 12.65
N GLU A 28 11.47 -30.54 13.28
CA GLU A 28 10.27 -30.12 12.55
C GLU A 28 10.67 -28.97 11.63
N ALA A 29 10.34 -29.06 10.34
CA ALA A 29 10.65 -28.00 9.37
C ALA A 29 10.02 -26.67 9.84
N SER A 30 10.56 -25.49 9.54
CA SER A 30 9.88 -24.22 9.90
C SER A 30 8.58 -24.02 9.12
N VAL A 31 7.64 -23.21 9.63
CA VAL A 31 6.50 -22.65 8.86
C VAL A 31 6.74 -21.16 8.65
N PHE A 32 6.45 -20.65 7.46
CA PHE A 32 6.48 -19.21 7.21
C PHE A 32 5.05 -18.69 7.08
N ILE A 33 4.72 -17.63 7.80
CA ILE A 33 3.43 -16.91 7.67
C ILE A 33 3.72 -15.52 7.15
N GLY A 34 3.07 -15.11 6.07
CA GLY A 34 3.27 -13.76 5.51
C GLY A 34 2.17 -13.36 4.56
N ASN A 35 2.26 -12.16 3.98
CA ASN A 35 1.30 -11.68 2.99
C ASN A 35 1.97 -11.41 1.63
N THR A 36 1.20 -11.61 0.56
CA THR A 36 1.64 -11.34 -0.81
C THR A 36 1.24 -9.94 -1.26
N ASN A 37 0.00 -9.54 -0.97
CA ASN A 37 -0.51 -8.20 -1.23
C ASN A 37 -0.09 -7.28 -0.08
N PRO A 38 0.54 -6.12 -0.36
CA PRO A 38 0.92 -5.18 0.68
C PRO A 38 -0.31 -4.59 1.37
N VAL A 39 -0.19 -4.32 2.66
CA VAL A 39 -1.12 -3.51 3.42
C VAL A 39 -0.80 -2.04 3.14
N THR A 40 -1.82 -1.28 2.74
CA THR A 40 -1.71 0.14 2.39
C THR A 40 -2.65 0.98 3.23
N ASP A 41 -2.32 2.26 3.38
CA ASP A 41 -3.24 3.27 3.90
C ASP A 41 -4.26 3.72 2.83
N ALA A 42 -5.10 4.69 3.16
CA ALA A 42 -6.14 5.21 2.26
C ALA A 42 -5.58 5.96 1.04
N LEU A 43 -4.33 6.44 1.10
CA LEU A 43 -3.62 7.06 -0.03
C LEU A 43 -2.96 6.01 -0.94
N GLY A 44 -3.06 4.72 -0.60
CA GLY A 44 -2.40 3.63 -1.30
C GLY A 44 -0.91 3.51 -0.97
N ARG A 45 -0.42 4.23 0.04
CA ARG A 45 0.97 4.12 0.51
C ARG A 45 1.09 2.85 1.33
N ASN A 46 2.17 2.12 1.12
CA ASN A 46 2.43 0.91 1.89
C ASN A 46 2.70 1.25 3.36
N PHE A 47 2.23 0.40 4.27
CA PHE A 47 2.53 0.56 5.69
C PHE A 47 4.05 0.63 5.94
N PRO A 48 4.53 1.34 6.96
CA PRO A 48 5.97 1.48 7.17
C PRO A 48 6.61 0.18 7.68
N GLY A 49 7.79 -0.17 7.18
CA GLY A 49 8.49 -1.39 7.57
C GLY A 49 9.98 -1.40 7.25
N SER A 50 10.69 -2.38 7.82
CA SER A 50 12.15 -2.53 7.61
C SER A 50 12.61 -3.98 7.70
N TRP A 51 13.32 -4.42 6.65
CA TRP A 51 14.02 -5.71 6.58
C TRP A 51 15.22 -5.76 7.54
N SER A 52 16.08 -4.74 7.49
CA SER A 52 17.43 -4.80 8.05
C SER A 52 17.51 -4.57 9.56
N SER A 53 16.58 -3.80 10.15
CA SER A 53 16.54 -3.56 11.60
C SER A 53 15.15 -3.13 12.06
N PRO A 54 14.64 -3.68 13.18
CA PRO A 54 13.41 -3.19 13.79
C PRO A 54 13.59 -1.73 14.21
N SER A 55 12.76 -0.84 13.67
CA SER A 55 12.62 0.54 14.12
C SER A 55 11.26 0.73 14.79
N SER A 56 11.12 1.81 15.56
CA SER A 56 9.83 2.27 16.09
C SER A 56 8.86 2.74 15.00
N GLU A 57 9.31 2.81 13.75
CA GLU A 57 8.50 3.19 12.61
C GLU A 57 7.83 1.98 11.96
N CYS A 58 8.31 0.76 12.22
CA CYS A 58 7.72 -0.44 11.61
C CYS A 58 6.31 -0.69 12.17
N ALA A 59 5.33 -0.75 11.28
CA ALA A 59 3.97 -1.19 11.60
C ALA A 59 4.00 -2.55 12.29
N ARG A 60 3.28 -2.66 13.40
CA ARG A 60 3.28 -3.85 14.25
C ARG A 60 2.39 -4.93 13.66
N VAL A 61 2.88 -6.17 13.68
CA VAL A 61 2.11 -7.35 13.27
C VAL A 61 1.97 -8.28 14.47
N GLU A 62 0.77 -8.80 14.70
CA GLU A 62 0.50 -9.81 15.71
C GLU A 62 -0.08 -11.06 15.07
N ILE A 63 0.52 -12.21 15.37
CA ILE A 63 -0.10 -13.50 15.10
C ILE A 63 -0.81 -13.92 16.38
N ARG A 64 -2.11 -14.20 16.28
CA ARG A 64 -2.98 -14.47 17.44
C ARG A 64 -3.87 -15.67 17.19
N LYS A 65 -4.30 -16.32 18.28
CA LYS A 65 -5.33 -17.35 18.22
C LYS A 65 -6.70 -16.71 18.04
N ALA A 66 -7.51 -17.27 17.15
CA ALA A 66 -8.93 -16.94 17.07
C ALA A 66 -9.68 -17.56 18.26
N GLY A 67 -10.73 -16.88 18.72
CA GLY A 67 -11.63 -17.40 19.75
C GLY A 67 -12.51 -18.54 19.23
N PRO A 68 -13.36 -19.12 20.09
CA PRO A 68 -14.28 -20.19 19.71
C PRO A 68 -15.09 -19.84 18.45
N GLY A 69 -15.11 -20.76 17.48
CA GLY A 69 -15.82 -20.55 16.21
C GLY A 69 -15.13 -19.57 15.25
N GLY A 70 -13.86 -19.23 15.47
CA GLY A 70 -13.13 -18.26 14.63
C GLY A 70 -13.37 -16.81 15.02
N LEU A 71 -13.86 -16.54 16.24
CA LEU A 71 -14.15 -15.19 16.72
C LEU A 71 -12.88 -14.34 16.78
N ILE A 72 -12.89 -13.21 16.09
CA ILE A 72 -11.86 -12.17 16.20
C ILE A 72 -12.49 -10.97 16.89
N VAL A 73 -11.90 -10.54 18.00
CA VAL A 73 -12.33 -9.38 18.78
C VAL A 73 -11.42 -8.20 18.43
N ALA A 74 -12.02 -7.03 18.24
CA ALA A 74 -11.28 -5.77 18.05
C ALA A 74 -10.27 -5.55 19.20
N PRO A 75 -9.16 -4.83 18.96
CA PRO A 75 -8.31 -4.36 20.05
C PRO A 75 -9.11 -3.46 20.99
N ASP A 76 -8.63 -3.32 22.22
CA ASP A 76 -9.17 -2.39 23.18
C ASP A 76 -9.07 -0.95 22.64
N SER A 77 -10.16 -0.19 22.73
CA SER A 77 -10.28 1.11 22.08
C SER A 77 -9.41 2.21 22.69
N GLU A 78 -8.95 2.03 23.93
CA GLU A 78 -8.12 3.02 24.64
C GLU A 78 -6.63 2.66 24.62
N THR A 79 -6.33 1.36 24.66
CA THR A 79 -4.95 0.86 24.81
C THR A 79 -4.40 0.19 23.56
N GLY A 80 -5.24 -0.14 22.58
CA GLY A 80 -4.87 -0.93 21.40
C GLY A 80 -4.55 -2.40 21.69
N GLU A 81 -4.62 -2.83 22.96
CA GLU A 81 -4.27 -4.18 23.37
C GLU A 81 -5.28 -5.21 22.85
N GLY A 82 -4.78 -6.36 22.40
CA GLY A 82 -5.64 -7.42 21.91
C GLY A 82 -6.39 -8.14 23.05
N SER A 83 -7.64 -8.55 22.77
CA SER A 83 -8.49 -9.25 23.73
C SER A 83 -7.84 -10.54 24.28
N PRO A 84 -8.02 -10.88 25.57
CA PRO A 84 -7.63 -12.18 26.13
C PRO A 84 -8.30 -13.38 25.47
N LEU A 85 -9.43 -13.19 24.77
CA LEU A 85 -10.08 -14.23 23.97
C LEU A 85 -9.30 -14.57 22.70
N ASN A 86 -8.41 -13.68 22.26
CA ASN A 86 -7.50 -13.87 21.16
C ASN A 86 -6.06 -13.85 21.68
N GLU A 87 -5.61 -14.97 22.25
CA GLU A 87 -4.27 -15.09 22.83
C GLU A 87 -3.17 -14.71 21.81
N LEU A 88 -2.22 -13.87 22.24
CA LEU A 88 -1.08 -13.48 21.43
C LEU A 88 -0.10 -14.67 21.30
N VAL A 89 0.23 -15.04 20.05
CA VAL A 89 1.21 -16.10 19.75
C VAL A 89 2.58 -15.49 19.52
N ARG A 90 2.66 -14.44 18.69
CA ARG A 90 3.92 -13.80 18.29
C ARG A 90 3.67 -12.34 17.92
N VAL A 91 4.60 -11.48 18.33
CA VAL A 91 4.73 -10.13 17.78
C VAL A 91 5.80 -10.17 16.68
N SER A 92 5.45 -9.62 15.53
CA SER A 92 6.31 -9.39 14.38
C SER A 92 6.15 -7.93 13.92
N ARG A 93 6.60 -7.62 12.71
CA ARG A 93 6.51 -6.28 12.13
C ARG A 93 6.48 -6.35 10.61
N ILE A 94 5.95 -5.31 10.00
CA ILE A 94 6.08 -5.08 8.57
C ILE A 94 7.58 -4.94 8.19
N GLY A 95 7.96 -5.61 7.11
CA GLY A 95 9.31 -5.79 6.63
C GLY A 95 10.09 -6.97 7.22
N MET A 96 9.58 -7.64 8.27
CA MET A 96 10.23 -8.83 8.81
C MET A 96 10.33 -9.94 7.76
N ASN A 97 11.53 -10.49 7.57
CA ASN A 97 11.89 -11.48 6.54
C ASN A 97 11.32 -11.24 5.11
N VAL A 98 11.13 -10.00 4.69
CA VAL A 98 10.90 -9.63 3.27
C VAL A 98 12.19 -9.18 2.57
N GLU A 99 12.75 -10.01 1.68
CA GLU A 99 14.00 -9.70 0.97
C GLU A 99 13.86 -8.53 -0.04
N PRO A 100 14.91 -7.69 -0.21
CA PRO A 100 15.01 -6.72 -1.30
C PRO A 100 14.78 -7.33 -2.70
N PRO A 101 14.22 -6.59 -3.68
CA PRO A 101 14.01 -5.14 -3.74
C PRO A 101 12.59 -4.70 -3.34
N ASP A 102 11.82 -5.51 -2.58
CA ASP A 102 10.44 -5.21 -2.14
C ASP A 102 10.34 -3.98 -1.18
N GLU A 103 11.35 -3.10 -1.13
CA GLU A 103 11.67 -2.08 -0.12
C GLU A 103 10.67 -0.91 0.05
N HIS A 104 9.39 -1.08 -0.33
CA HIS A 104 8.30 -0.15 -0.02
C HIS A 104 7.22 -0.93 0.73
N LEU A 105 7.52 -1.38 1.95
CA LEU A 105 7.00 -2.65 2.46
C LEU A 105 5.64 -2.54 3.13
N GLY A 106 4.55 -2.98 2.50
CA GLY A 106 3.30 -3.34 3.20
C GLY A 106 3.23 -4.82 3.59
N LYS A 107 4.39 -5.51 3.61
CA LYS A 107 4.47 -6.97 3.71
C LYS A 107 5.27 -7.42 4.91
N PHE A 108 4.98 -8.61 5.43
CA PHE A 108 5.80 -9.31 6.40
C PHE A 108 5.90 -10.80 6.05
N MET A 109 6.91 -11.45 6.62
CA MET A 109 7.08 -12.89 6.62
C MET A 109 7.72 -13.31 7.95
N GLU A 110 7.00 -14.09 8.75
CA GLU A 110 7.44 -14.58 10.05
C GLU A 110 7.77 -16.07 9.97
N GLU A 111 8.94 -16.46 10.49
CA GLU A 111 9.34 -17.86 10.59
C GLU A 111 8.96 -18.44 11.96
N PHE A 112 8.20 -19.53 11.94
CA PHE A 112 7.86 -20.33 13.10
C PHE A 112 8.66 -21.63 13.10
N THR A 113 9.70 -21.65 13.93
CA THR A 113 10.45 -22.87 14.27
C THR A 113 9.75 -23.70 15.35
N ASP A 114 8.85 -23.10 16.14
CA ASP A 114 8.01 -23.74 17.15
C ASP A 114 6.58 -23.96 16.61
N ARG A 115 6.40 -24.94 15.72
CA ARG A 115 5.09 -25.26 15.13
C ARG A 115 4.00 -25.58 16.16
N PRO A 116 4.28 -26.24 17.30
CA PRO A 116 3.28 -26.43 18.35
C PRO A 116 2.60 -25.15 18.83
N ALA A 117 3.23 -23.97 18.67
CA ALA A 117 2.62 -22.68 18.99
C ALA A 117 1.43 -22.34 18.06
N LEU A 118 1.40 -22.89 16.84
CA LEU A 118 0.34 -22.72 15.84
C LEU A 118 -0.63 -23.90 15.79
N ALA A 119 -0.18 -25.08 16.22
CA ALA A 119 -0.91 -26.34 16.06
C ALA A 119 -2.26 -26.38 16.80
N GLY A 120 -3.22 -27.09 16.21
CA GLY A 120 -4.49 -27.46 16.85
C GLY A 120 -5.45 -26.29 17.14
N THR A 121 -5.16 -25.09 16.64
CA THR A 121 -5.97 -23.90 16.84
C THR A 121 -6.16 -23.12 15.54
N THR A 122 -7.27 -22.38 15.46
CA THR A 122 -7.47 -21.40 14.38
C THR A 122 -6.74 -20.12 14.78
N ASN A 123 -5.96 -19.56 13.87
CA ASN A 123 -5.18 -18.33 14.07
C ASN A 123 -5.64 -17.24 13.11
N PHE A 124 -5.24 -16.00 13.37
CA PHE A 124 -5.35 -14.88 12.45
C PHE A 124 -4.13 -13.96 12.63
N VAL A 125 -3.90 -13.10 11.65
CA VAL A 125 -2.90 -12.04 11.76
C VAL A 125 -3.60 -10.70 11.87
N ARG A 126 -3.12 -9.86 12.79
CA ARG A 126 -3.47 -8.45 12.91
C ARG A 126 -2.28 -7.59 12.53
N VAL A 127 -2.52 -6.52 11.81
CA VAL A 127 -1.54 -5.45 11.56
C VAL A 127 -2.09 -4.15 12.13
N PHE A 128 -1.23 -3.35 12.73
CA PHE A 128 -1.49 -1.97 13.12
C PHE A 128 -0.71 -1.04 12.20
N ASP A 129 -1.23 0.16 11.94
CA ASP A 129 -0.54 1.20 11.17
C ASP A 129 0.73 1.75 11.86
N ARG A 130 0.86 1.51 13.18
CA ARG A 130 1.98 1.98 14.00
C ARG A 130 2.63 0.84 14.79
N SER A 131 3.82 1.10 15.34
CA SER A 131 4.54 0.14 16.17
C SER A 131 3.94 -0.03 17.57
N ASP A 132 3.41 1.05 18.15
CA ASP A 132 2.72 1.07 19.43
C ASP A 132 1.20 0.97 19.23
N PRO A 133 0.54 -0.10 19.68
CA PRO A 133 -0.92 -0.25 19.57
C PRO A 133 -1.69 0.88 20.24
N ALA A 134 -1.18 1.47 21.32
CA ALA A 134 -1.86 2.56 22.02
C ALA A 134 -1.85 3.87 21.21
N ALA A 135 -0.91 4.00 20.27
CA ALA A 135 -0.83 5.13 19.36
C ALA A 135 -1.50 4.84 18.01
N ALA A 136 -1.78 3.57 17.68
CA ALA A 136 -2.32 3.16 16.38
C ALA A 136 -3.71 3.74 16.12
N ILE A 137 -3.92 4.26 14.90
CA ILE A 137 -5.23 4.73 14.45
C ILE A 137 -5.99 3.55 13.85
N TYR A 138 -5.28 2.76 13.04
CA TYR A 138 -5.86 1.69 12.26
C TYR A 138 -5.31 0.33 12.63
N TYR A 139 -6.16 -0.68 12.45
CA TYR A 139 -5.74 -2.07 12.37
C TYR A 139 -6.49 -2.80 11.26
N ALA A 140 -5.90 -3.87 10.75
CA ALA A 140 -6.59 -4.84 9.89
C ALA A 140 -6.34 -6.26 10.38
N ASP A 141 -7.34 -7.12 10.17
CA ASP A 141 -7.29 -8.54 10.49
C ASP A 141 -7.37 -9.37 9.21
N THR A 142 -6.70 -10.51 9.20
CA THR A 142 -6.92 -11.55 8.19
C THR A 142 -8.17 -12.36 8.51
N ALA A 143 -8.68 -13.11 7.53
CA ALA A 143 -9.58 -14.21 7.84
C ALA A 143 -8.88 -15.25 8.76
N PRO A 144 -9.64 -15.96 9.62
CA PRO A 144 -9.07 -17.04 10.41
C PRO A 144 -8.54 -18.18 9.52
N PHE A 145 -7.36 -18.69 9.83
CA PHE A 145 -6.72 -19.80 9.13
C PHE A 145 -6.27 -20.89 10.11
N GLN A 146 -6.00 -22.08 9.59
CA GLN A 146 -5.40 -23.18 10.36
C GLN A 146 -3.99 -23.43 9.84
N ASP A 147 -3.12 -23.92 10.73
CA ASP A 147 -1.81 -24.42 10.32
C ASP A 147 -1.95 -25.67 9.44
N VAL A 148 -0.90 -25.98 8.67
CA VAL A 148 -0.80 -27.20 7.87
C VAL A 148 -0.88 -28.41 8.81
N PRO A 149 -1.80 -29.37 8.57
CA PRO A 149 -1.89 -30.60 9.35
C PRO A 149 -0.54 -31.32 9.49
N SER A 150 -0.28 -31.90 10.66
CA SER A 150 1.02 -32.50 11.01
C SER A 150 1.46 -33.64 10.11
N ASP A 151 0.52 -34.27 9.41
CA ASP A 151 0.74 -35.32 8.42
C ASP A 151 1.15 -34.81 7.03
N GLN A 152 1.27 -33.50 6.84
CA GLN A 152 1.71 -32.85 5.59
C GLN A 152 3.00 -32.05 5.74
N TRP A 153 3.79 -32.34 6.79
CA TRP A 153 4.99 -31.58 7.19
C TRP A 153 6.28 -31.93 6.42
N ASP A 154 6.20 -32.69 5.34
CA ASP A 154 7.35 -33.10 4.52
C ASP A 154 7.98 -31.95 3.69
N PHE A 155 7.41 -30.74 3.74
CA PHE A 155 7.92 -29.52 3.10
C PHE A 155 7.80 -28.32 4.05
N THR A 156 8.65 -27.31 3.90
CA THR A 156 8.52 -25.99 4.55
C THR A 156 7.31 -25.26 3.96
N PRO A 157 6.15 -25.19 4.64
CA PRO A 157 4.99 -24.56 4.06
C PRO A 157 5.09 -23.05 4.24
N TYR A 158 4.79 -22.34 3.15
CA TYR A 158 4.48 -20.93 3.19
C TYR A 158 2.97 -20.78 3.29
N LEU A 159 2.52 -20.11 4.34
CA LEU A 159 1.14 -19.74 4.54
C LEU A 159 0.98 -18.25 4.21
N TYR A 160 0.34 -17.99 3.09
CA TYR A 160 0.02 -16.63 2.68
C TYR A 160 -1.35 -16.21 3.20
N VAL A 161 -1.39 -15.06 3.87
CA VAL A 161 -2.59 -14.46 4.43
C VAL A 161 -2.95 -13.17 3.68
N GLU A 162 -4.23 -12.84 3.67
CA GLU A 162 -4.76 -11.60 3.11
C GLU A 162 -5.42 -10.79 4.22
N PHE A 163 -5.01 -9.53 4.37
CA PHE A 163 -5.62 -8.60 5.30
C PHE A 163 -6.94 -8.06 4.74
N GLY A 164 -7.95 -7.95 5.60
CA GLY A 164 -9.19 -7.25 5.27
C GLY A 164 -9.01 -5.73 5.28
N ALA A 165 -10.14 -5.02 5.15
CA ALA A 165 -10.17 -3.57 5.24
C ALA A 165 -9.66 -3.06 6.60
N LEU A 166 -9.03 -1.88 6.57
CA LEU A 166 -8.65 -1.14 7.77
C LEU A 166 -9.89 -0.78 8.60
N LYS A 167 -9.72 -0.79 9.91
CA LYS A 167 -10.71 -0.39 10.90
C LYS A 167 -10.03 0.49 11.93
N LEU A 168 -10.79 1.42 12.50
CA LEU A 168 -10.34 2.25 13.60
C LEU A 168 -10.12 1.39 14.85
N VAL A 169 -8.97 1.56 15.50
CA VAL A 169 -8.70 0.97 16.82
C VAL A 169 -9.76 1.44 17.83
N SER A 170 -10.17 2.70 17.76
CA SER A 170 -11.11 3.32 18.69
C SER A 170 -12.54 2.75 18.64
N THR A 171 -12.99 2.24 17.50
CA THR A 171 -14.39 1.78 17.32
C THR A 171 -14.51 0.34 16.84
N GLY A 172 -13.45 -0.24 16.26
CA GLY A 172 -13.50 -1.52 15.57
C GLY A 172 -14.33 -1.50 14.27
N ALA A 173 -14.66 -0.31 13.76
CA ALA A 173 -15.45 -0.10 12.54
C ALA A 173 -14.59 0.54 11.43
N PRO A 174 -15.04 0.50 10.16
CA PRO A 174 -14.43 1.28 9.09
C PRO A 174 -14.44 2.77 9.44
N ASP A 175 -13.41 3.48 8.99
CA ASP A 175 -13.37 4.93 9.09
C ASP A 175 -14.23 5.58 8.00
N VAL A 176 -14.85 6.71 8.34
CA VAL A 176 -15.73 7.47 7.45
C VAL A 176 -14.89 8.51 6.72
N ASP A 177 -15.34 8.92 5.54
CA ASP A 177 -14.81 10.02 4.75
C ASP A 177 -15.99 10.99 4.57
N SER A 178 -16.01 12.04 5.40
CA SER A 178 -17.17 12.88 5.65
C SER A 178 -17.42 13.91 4.56
N ASP A 179 -16.37 14.42 3.93
CA ASP A 179 -16.46 15.41 2.86
C ASP A 179 -16.33 14.79 1.45
N GLY A 180 -15.90 13.53 1.36
CA GLY A 180 -15.83 12.78 0.11
C GLY A 180 -14.60 13.12 -0.73
N ASP A 181 -13.60 13.77 -0.15
CA ASP A 181 -12.28 13.96 -0.77
C ASP A 181 -11.52 12.64 -0.85
N GLY A 182 -11.89 11.69 0.04
CA GLY A 182 -11.50 10.31 0.23
C GLY A 182 -10.20 10.04 0.97
N ILE A 183 -9.71 10.99 1.76
CA ILE A 183 -8.98 10.70 2.98
C ILE A 183 -10.03 10.45 4.08
N PRO A 184 -9.94 9.36 4.86
CA PRO A 184 -10.86 9.15 5.98
C PRO A 184 -10.61 10.11 7.15
N ASP A 185 -11.67 10.48 7.87
CA ASP A 185 -11.72 11.51 8.91
C ASP A 185 -10.61 11.36 9.98
N ALA A 186 -10.31 10.14 10.43
CA ALA A 186 -9.28 9.93 11.45
C ALA A 186 -7.86 10.06 10.89
N MET A 187 -7.66 9.77 9.60
CA MET A 187 -6.38 10.01 8.92
C MET A 187 -6.18 11.51 8.67
N GLU A 188 -7.21 12.23 8.24
CA GLU A 188 -7.16 13.70 8.13
C GLU A 188 -6.81 14.36 9.45
N GLY A 189 -7.47 13.94 10.55
CA GLY A 189 -7.17 14.46 11.88
C GLY A 189 -5.73 14.20 12.34
N ASP A 190 -5.10 13.12 11.88
CA ASP A 190 -3.69 12.82 12.14
C ASP A 190 -2.74 13.66 11.28
N MET A 191 -3.16 13.96 10.05
CA MET A 191 -2.44 14.82 9.11
C MET A 191 -2.58 16.32 9.44
N GLY A 192 -3.58 16.68 10.25
CA GLY A 192 -3.88 18.07 10.61
C GLY A 192 -4.86 18.77 9.66
N LEU A 193 -5.63 17.99 8.91
CA LEU A 193 -6.63 18.43 7.93
C LEU A 193 -8.04 18.50 8.53
N ASP A 194 -8.96 19.18 7.85
CA ASP A 194 -10.36 19.36 8.26
C ASP A 194 -11.30 18.37 7.55
N ALA A 195 -11.67 17.29 8.23
CA ALA A 195 -12.57 16.25 7.71
C ALA A 195 -13.99 16.70 7.29
N GLY A 196 -14.32 17.98 7.47
CA GLY A 196 -15.55 18.57 6.95
C GLY A 196 -15.35 19.38 5.67
N ASN A 197 -14.13 19.46 5.13
CA ASN A 197 -13.73 20.37 4.09
C ASN A 197 -12.69 19.72 3.15
N PRO A 198 -13.06 19.40 1.89
CA PRO A 198 -12.22 18.60 1.00
C PRO A 198 -10.99 19.35 0.43
N ASP A 199 -10.78 20.60 0.86
CA ASP A 199 -9.71 21.54 0.47
C ASP A 199 -9.45 22.41 1.71
N THR A 200 -8.66 21.88 2.64
CA THR A 200 -8.48 22.39 4.00
C THR A 200 -7.97 23.84 4.00
N ASP A 201 -7.06 24.17 3.09
CA ASP A 201 -6.44 25.49 3.01
C ASP A 201 -7.13 26.46 2.04
N GLY A 202 -8.03 25.96 1.19
CA GLY A 202 -8.90 26.73 0.31
C GLY A 202 -8.21 27.26 -0.94
N ASP A 203 -7.14 26.63 -1.40
CA ASP A 203 -6.35 27.09 -2.55
C ASP A 203 -6.85 26.54 -3.91
N GLY A 204 -7.76 25.56 -3.87
CA GLY A 204 -8.41 24.95 -5.01
C GLY A 204 -7.89 23.57 -5.42
N TYR A 205 -6.95 22.99 -4.68
CA TYR A 205 -6.60 21.56 -4.74
C TYR A 205 -7.34 20.80 -3.62
N ASP A 206 -7.70 19.54 -3.86
CA ASP A 206 -8.31 18.73 -2.79
C ASP A 206 -7.23 18.07 -1.91
N ASP A 207 -7.55 17.86 -0.64
CA ASP A 207 -6.63 17.39 0.39
C ASP A 207 -5.96 16.06 -0.01
N TRP A 208 -6.73 15.13 -0.59
CA TRP A 208 -6.21 13.89 -1.13
C TRP A 208 -5.14 14.09 -2.20
N PHE A 209 -5.39 14.96 -3.17
CA PHE A 209 -4.46 15.21 -4.27
C PHE A 209 -3.14 15.76 -3.74
N GLU A 210 -3.20 16.69 -2.80
CA GLU A 210 -2.02 17.27 -2.18
C GLU A 210 -1.28 16.26 -1.30
N ALA A 211 -2.00 15.49 -0.48
CA ALA A 211 -1.44 14.43 0.34
C ALA A 211 -0.77 13.31 -0.47
N HIS A 212 -1.29 13.02 -1.67
CA HIS A 212 -0.72 12.04 -2.58
C HIS A 212 0.55 12.56 -3.27
N TYR A 213 0.65 13.88 -3.46
CA TYR A 213 1.78 14.57 -4.10
C TYR A 213 2.53 15.50 -3.13
N ASP A 214 2.72 15.04 -1.88
CA ASP A 214 3.29 15.80 -0.76
C ASP A 214 4.74 16.28 -0.97
N ASP A 215 5.47 15.68 -1.91
CA ASP A 215 6.77 16.18 -2.40
C ASP A 215 6.67 17.53 -3.13
N TYR A 216 5.47 17.90 -3.58
CA TYR A 216 5.21 19.06 -4.44
C TYR A 216 4.15 20.02 -3.88
N LEU A 217 3.23 19.52 -3.06
CA LEU A 217 2.06 20.23 -2.56
C LEU A 217 1.89 20.06 -1.05
N LEU A 218 1.10 20.92 -0.42
CA LEU A 218 0.97 21.01 1.03
C LEU A 218 -0.50 21.22 1.45
N ALA A 219 -1.25 20.14 1.66
CA ALA A 219 -2.68 20.15 2.04
C ALA A 219 -3.10 21.05 3.23
N GLY A 220 -2.16 21.47 4.08
CA GLY A 220 -2.45 22.33 5.23
C GLY A 220 -2.03 23.80 5.05
N GLU A 221 -1.45 24.17 3.92
CA GLU A 221 -0.83 25.47 3.69
C GLU A 221 -0.98 25.92 2.22
N PRO A 222 -1.61 27.08 1.95
CA PRO A 222 -2.01 27.45 0.59
C PRO A 222 -0.87 27.35 -0.42
N ASP A 223 -1.09 26.55 -1.46
CA ASP A 223 -0.17 26.38 -2.57
C ASP A 223 -0.31 27.51 -3.60
N ARG A 224 0.61 27.50 -4.57
CA ARG A 224 0.55 28.50 -5.64
C ARG A 224 -0.60 28.18 -6.58
N PRO A 225 -1.52 29.15 -6.82
CA PRO A 225 -2.58 28.93 -7.76
C PRO A 225 -2.02 28.81 -9.17
N LEU A 226 -2.68 27.99 -9.97
CA LEU A 226 -2.39 27.90 -11.40
C LEU A 226 -2.76 29.22 -12.10
N GLU A 227 -1.76 30.03 -12.45
CA GLU A 227 -1.97 31.28 -13.17
C GLU A 227 -1.82 31.05 -14.69
N VAL A 228 -2.90 31.34 -15.44
CA VAL A 228 -2.93 31.27 -16.91
C VAL A 228 -2.74 32.67 -17.49
N GLN A 229 -1.81 32.80 -18.42
CA GLN A 229 -1.49 34.04 -19.13
C GLN A 229 -1.70 33.86 -20.63
N ILE A 230 -2.27 34.89 -21.26
CA ILE A 230 -2.42 34.98 -22.72
C ILE A 230 -1.58 36.15 -23.17
N THR A 231 -0.53 35.85 -23.93
CA THR A 231 0.40 36.84 -24.48
C THR A 231 0.12 37.01 -25.96
N ALA A 232 -0.37 38.19 -26.33
CA ALA A 232 -0.48 38.61 -27.72
C ALA A 232 0.72 39.51 -28.09
N PRO A 233 1.21 39.44 -29.33
CA PRO A 233 2.23 40.36 -29.81
C PRO A 233 1.70 41.81 -29.84
N ALA A 234 2.63 42.77 -29.77
CA ALA A 234 2.29 44.20 -29.70
C ALA A 234 1.54 44.70 -30.95
N ASP A 235 1.83 44.07 -32.10
CA ASP A 235 1.01 44.15 -33.30
C ASP A 235 0.18 42.87 -33.35
N LEU A 236 -1.16 42.98 -33.32
CA LEU A 236 -2.06 41.83 -33.31
C LEU A 236 -2.00 41.01 -34.61
N ALA A 237 -1.41 41.56 -35.67
CA ALA A 237 -1.15 40.84 -36.92
C ALA A 237 0.23 40.16 -36.95
N ALA A 238 1.06 40.32 -35.91
CA ALA A 238 2.35 39.65 -35.79
C ALA A 238 2.22 38.30 -35.07
N ASP A 239 3.28 37.48 -35.14
CA ASP A 239 3.40 36.15 -34.54
C ASP A 239 4.55 36.11 -33.51
N PRO A 240 4.52 35.19 -32.51
CA PRO A 240 3.44 34.25 -32.20
C PRO A 240 2.50 34.77 -31.09
N HIS A 241 1.25 34.32 -31.12
CA HIS A 241 0.34 34.34 -29.95
C HIS A 241 0.65 33.16 -29.02
N ILE A 242 0.85 33.44 -27.74
CA ILE A 242 1.25 32.44 -26.75
C ILE A 242 0.20 32.32 -25.66
N VAL A 243 -0.15 31.09 -25.30
CA VAL A 243 -0.81 30.78 -24.03
C VAL A 243 0.22 30.13 -23.11
N SER A 244 0.36 30.66 -21.91
CA SER A 244 1.26 30.11 -20.90
C SER A 244 0.57 29.91 -19.56
N TRP A 245 1.09 28.98 -18.76
CA TRP A 245 0.62 28.77 -17.40
C TRP A 245 1.72 28.17 -16.52
N TRP A 246 1.60 28.42 -15.21
CA TRP A 246 2.36 27.66 -14.21
C TRP A 246 1.81 26.25 -14.13
N THR A 247 2.69 25.27 -13.95
CA THR A 247 2.31 23.87 -13.80
C THR A 247 2.53 23.42 -12.36
N ILE A 248 1.86 22.33 -12.00
CA ILE A 248 2.18 21.50 -10.85
C ILE A 248 3.24 20.50 -11.32
N PRO A 249 4.48 20.54 -10.80
CA PRO A 249 5.63 19.77 -11.30
C PRO A 249 5.59 18.29 -10.87
N VAL A 250 4.39 17.70 -10.87
CA VAL A 250 4.13 16.29 -10.54
C VAL A 250 4.50 15.39 -11.74
N PRO A 251 5.31 14.34 -11.54
CA PRO A 251 5.67 13.40 -12.60
C PRO A 251 4.44 12.71 -13.23
N GLY A 252 4.37 12.72 -14.56
CA GLY A 252 3.29 12.05 -15.31
C GLY A 252 1.98 12.84 -15.37
N MET A 253 1.91 14.03 -14.75
CA MET A 253 0.75 14.91 -14.85
C MET A 253 0.50 15.34 -16.30
N THR A 254 -0.69 15.05 -16.83
CA THR A 254 -1.07 15.44 -18.19
C THR A 254 -1.90 16.72 -18.16
N TYR A 255 -1.51 17.70 -18.98
CA TYR A 255 -2.23 18.94 -19.18
C TYR A 255 -2.92 18.92 -20.53
N TRP A 256 -4.07 19.58 -20.64
CA TRP A 256 -4.75 19.84 -21.91
C TRP A 256 -4.98 21.32 -22.08
N LEU A 257 -4.69 21.82 -23.28
CA LEU A 257 -5.14 23.12 -23.73
C LEU A 257 -6.28 22.91 -24.72
N ASP A 258 -7.44 23.45 -24.40
CA ASP A 258 -8.56 23.48 -25.32
C ASP A 258 -8.84 24.91 -25.80
N TYR A 259 -9.37 24.99 -27.02
CA TYR A 259 -9.78 26.22 -27.66
C TYR A 259 -11.23 26.17 -28.08
N ARG A 260 -11.91 27.30 -27.95
CA ARG A 260 -13.23 27.53 -28.53
C ARG A 260 -13.20 28.82 -29.35
N SER A 261 -13.61 28.70 -30.62
CA SER A 261 -13.85 29.85 -31.49
C SER A 261 -15.08 30.63 -31.03
N PRO A 262 -15.04 31.97 -31.03
CA PRO A 262 -16.18 32.80 -30.63
C PRO A 262 -17.30 32.80 -31.69
N TRP A 263 -17.03 32.26 -32.88
CA TRP A 263 -17.91 32.28 -34.05
C TRP A 263 -18.73 30.99 -34.21
N VAL A 264 -18.47 29.98 -33.39
CA VAL A 264 -19.22 28.73 -33.38
C VAL A 264 -20.26 28.80 -32.27
N ASP A 265 -21.54 28.73 -32.64
CA ASP A 265 -22.64 28.64 -31.69
C ASP A 265 -22.50 27.33 -30.90
N GLY A 266 -22.19 27.44 -29.59
CA GLY A 266 -22.04 26.29 -28.71
C GLY A 266 -21.12 26.53 -27.51
N VAL A 267 -21.04 25.51 -26.65
CA VAL A 267 -20.12 25.46 -25.49
C VAL A 267 -19.00 24.45 -25.69
N GLU A 268 -18.89 23.86 -26.88
CA GLU A 268 -17.91 22.81 -27.17
C GLU A 268 -16.52 23.41 -27.35
N TYR A 269 -15.55 22.78 -26.70
CA TYR A 269 -14.13 23.10 -26.76
C TYR A 269 -13.43 21.99 -27.56
N THR A 270 -12.55 22.38 -28.47
CA THR A 270 -11.67 21.45 -29.18
C THR A 270 -10.36 21.34 -28.43
N ASN A 271 -9.90 20.12 -28.16
CA ASN A 271 -8.55 19.93 -27.64
C ASN A 271 -7.53 20.25 -28.74
N ILE A 272 -6.66 21.21 -28.47
CA ILE A 272 -5.65 21.68 -29.44
C ILE A 272 -4.25 21.21 -29.09
N TRP A 273 -4.05 20.88 -27.82
CA TRP A 273 -2.79 20.37 -27.33
C TRP A 273 -2.99 19.56 -26.06
N SER A 274 -2.14 18.55 -25.86
CA SER A 274 -2.03 17.80 -24.61
C SER A 274 -0.63 17.24 -24.43
N GLY A 275 -0.15 17.17 -23.19
CA GLY A 275 1.15 16.56 -22.89
C GLY A 275 1.47 16.51 -21.40
N THR A 276 2.53 15.77 -21.06
CA THR A 276 3.06 15.66 -19.70
C THR A 276 4.26 16.57 -19.49
N PHE A 277 4.33 17.26 -18.34
CA PHE A 277 5.38 18.23 -18.03
C PHE A 277 5.88 18.07 -16.60
N THR A 278 7.17 18.34 -16.40
CA THR A 278 7.83 18.38 -15.08
C THR A 278 8.41 19.76 -14.75
N ASP A 279 8.52 20.64 -15.76
CA ASP A 279 8.93 22.02 -15.57
C ASP A 279 7.76 22.83 -15.03
N THR A 280 8.06 23.83 -14.19
CA THR A 280 7.06 24.66 -13.46
C THR A 280 6.32 25.67 -14.33
N TYR A 281 6.70 25.82 -15.60
CA TYR A 281 6.13 26.82 -16.49
C TYR A 281 6.09 26.29 -17.92
N LEU A 282 4.93 26.47 -18.57
CA LEU A 282 4.65 25.96 -19.90
C LEU A 282 4.16 27.10 -20.79
N GLU A 283 4.68 27.13 -22.02
CA GLU A 283 4.26 28.04 -23.09
C GLU A 283 3.85 27.24 -24.32
N ILE A 284 2.69 27.56 -24.89
CA ILE A 284 2.16 26.96 -26.10
C ILE A 284 1.95 28.07 -27.12
N ASP A 285 2.59 27.92 -28.29
CA ASP A 285 2.28 28.70 -29.48
C ASP A 285 0.90 28.29 -30.00
N VAL A 286 -0.01 29.27 -30.08
CA VAL A 286 -1.39 29.09 -30.51
C VAL A 286 -1.71 29.89 -31.78
N GLU A 287 -0.70 30.34 -32.52
CA GLU A 287 -0.86 31.18 -33.71
C GLU A 287 -1.85 30.57 -34.72
N ASP A 288 -1.79 29.27 -34.99
CA ASP A 288 -2.69 28.59 -35.93
C ASP A 288 -4.18 28.61 -35.50
N TRP A 289 -4.44 28.84 -34.21
CA TRP A 289 -5.78 28.86 -33.61
C TRP A 289 -6.31 30.27 -33.39
N VAL A 290 -5.42 31.25 -33.34
CA VAL A 290 -5.73 32.67 -33.21
C VAL A 290 -5.64 33.28 -34.60
N GLN A 291 -6.78 33.59 -35.24
CA GLN A 291 -6.74 34.17 -36.57
C GLN A 291 -6.05 35.54 -36.53
N THR A 292 -5.05 35.74 -37.37
CA THR A 292 -4.25 36.99 -37.46
C THR A 292 -5.10 38.26 -37.70
N ASP A 293 -6.26 38.11 -38.34
CA ASP A 293 -7.18 39.24 -38.59
C ASP A 293 -8.23 39.44 -37.47
N ASP A 294 -8.41 38.47 -36.58
CA ASP A 294 -9.37 38.54 -35.45
C ASP A 294 -8.93 37.61 -34.30
N PRO A 295 -8.10 38.09 -33.34
CA PRO A 295 -7.46 37.25 -32.34
C PRO A 295 -8.40 36.88 -31.17
N LYS A 296 -9.65 36.56 -31.48
CA LYS A 296 -10.68 36.23 -30.50
C LYS A 296 -10.83 34.72 -30.36
N GLY A 297 -10.93 34.28 -29.11
CA GLY A 297 -11.23 32.92 -28.74
C GLY A 297 -11.19 32.74 -27.24
N PHE A 298 -11.57 31.55 -26.79
CA PHE A 298 -11.53 31.18 -25.39
C PHE A 298 -10.59 29.99 -25.24
N PHE A 299 -9.53 30.19 -24.47
CA PHE A 299 -8.66 29.11 -24.03
C PHE A 299 -9.12 28.59 -22.68
N ARG A 300 -8.93 27.28 -22.48
CA ARG A 300 -9.13 26.62 -21.19
C ARG A 300 -8.02 25.61 -21.00
N VAL A 301 -7.33 25.71 -19.87
CA VAL A 301 -6.44 24.65 -19.39
C VAL A 301 -7.28 23.67 -18.59
N ARG A 302 -7.14 22.37 -18.88
CA ARG A 302 -7.68 21.29 -18.04
C ARG A 302 -6.53 20.54 -17.41
N ILE A 303 -6.73 20.17 -16.15
CA ILE A 303 -5.81 19.43 -15.30
C ILE A 303 -6.64 18.34 -14.63
N PRO A 304 -6.11 17.12 -14.44
CA PRO A 304 -6.82 16.10 -13.70
C PRO A 304 -6.63 16.40 -12.21
N TYR A 305 -7.44 17.33 -11.69
CA TYR A 305 -7.50 17.58 -10.25
C TYR A 305 -8.23 16.47 -9.50
N SER A 306 -9.09 15.72 -10.19
CA SER A 306 -9.76 14.58 -9.59
C SER A 306 -8.89 13.33 -9.65
N ARG A 307 -9.00 12.51 -8.60
CA ARG A 307 -8.58 11.10 -8.60
C ARG A 307 -8.87 10.41 -9.96
N PRO A 308 -7.93 9.59 -10.48
CA PRO A 308 -8.13 8.85 -11.72
C PRO A 308 -9.32 7.88 -11.71
#